data_AF-X0V4X8-F1
#
_entry.id   AF-X0V4X8-F1
#
_cell.length_a   1.000
_cell.length_b   1.000
_cell.length_c   1.000
_cell.angle_alpha   90.00
_cell.angle_beta   90.00
_cell.angle_gamma   90.00
#
_symmetry.space_group_name_H-M   'P 1'
#
loop_
_entity.id
_entity.type
_entity.pdbx_description
1 polymer ?
#
loop_
_entity_poly.entity_id
_entity_poly.type
_entity_poly.pdbx_seq_one_letter_code
_entity_poly.pdbx_strand_id
1 'polypeptide(L)'
;MAYLKVRINCYRPTPKTKKFEYPPEYDSKKIYVMCYGEDSSGSTLCIGMVDDRNKKKFLRSSRIEEITRDEFIDLGTLWHTRRKKITNIDIVFNIIKKITDGVKLAEDDYRALDPKYENEGINISETFEEKLAYRECGGKCT
;
A
#
# COMPACT_ATOMS: atom_id res chain seq x y z
N MET A 1 9.88 -15.11 8.71
CA MET A 1 9.55 -14.37 7.48
C MET A 1 10.73 -13.48 7.16
N ALA A 2 11.01 -13.29 5.87
CA ALA A 2 12.06 -12.37 5.42
C ALA A 2 11.44 -11.18 4.68
N TYR A 3 11.94 -9.99 4.96
CA TYR A 3 11.54 -8.74 4.30
C TYR A 3 12.53 -8.46 3.17
N LEU A 4 12.02 -8.29 1.96
CA LEU A 4 12.82 -8.14 0.77
C LEU A 4 12.59 -6.77 0.12
N LYS A 5 13.67 -6.15 -0.32
CA LYS A 5 13.64 -5.06 -1.30
C LYS A 5 14.07 -5.61 -2.65
N VAL A 6 13.21 -5.45 -3.65
CA VAL A 6 13.39 -6.01 -5.00
C VAL A 6 13.53 -4.87 -5.99
N ARG A 7 14.66 -4.83 -6.70
CA ARG A 7 14.87 -3.89 -7.79
C ARG A 7 14.25 -4.40 -9.08
N ILE A 8 13.31 -3.64 -9.63
CA ILE A 8 12.61 -3.93 -10.88
C ILE A 8 13.09 -2.94 -11.94
N ASN A 9 13.77 -3.45 -12.96
CA ASN A 9 14.20 -2.61 -14.06
C ASN A 9 12.97 -2.23 -14.86
N CYS A 10 12.79 -0.93 -15.04
CA CYS A 10 11.78 -0.39 -15.93
C CYS A 10 12.48 0.20 -17.15
N TYR A 11 12.07 -0.22 -18.34
CA TYR A 11 12.51 0.41 -19.59
C TYR A 11 11.32 0.73 -20.49
N ARG A 12 11.49 1.76 -21.31
CA ARG A 12 10.48 2.19 -22.28
C ARG A 12 10.96 1.84 -23.68
N PRO A 13 10.60 0.66 -24.23
CA PRO A 13 10.99 0.30 -25.59
C PRO A 13 10.34 1.20 -26.65
N THR A 14 9.18 1.80 -26.33
CA THR A 14 8.58 2.89 -27.12
C THR A 14 8.01 3.97 -26.18
N PRO A 15 7.74 5.20 -26.65
CA PRO A 15 7.16 6.26 -25.82
C PRO A 15 5.82 5.90 -25.15
N LYS A 16 5.06 4.97 -25.76
CA LYS A 16 3.74 4.53 -25.26
C LYS A 16 3.80 3.23 -24.44
N THR A 17 4.95 2.58 -24.32
CA THR A 17 5.06 1.29 -23.62
C THR A 17 6.09 1.33 -22.51
N LYS A 18 5.70 0.84 -21.33
CA LYS A 18 6.56 0.64 -20.17
C LYS A 18 6.67 -0.88 -19.97
N LYS A 19 7.89 -1.43 -20.03
CA LYS A 19 8.15 -2.84 -19.72
C LYS A 19 8.89 -2.94 -18.40
N PHE A 20 8.55 -3.97 -17.65
CA PHE A 20 9.18 -4.31 -16.39
C PHE A 20 9.94 -5.62 -16.56
N GLU A 21 11.20 -5.61 -16.16
CA GLU A 21 12.03 -6.80 -16.09
C GLU A 21 12.25 -7.13 -14.62
N TYR A 22 11.76 -8.29 -14.21
CA TYR A 22 11.91 -8.79 -12.85
C TYR A 22 13.19 -9.64 -12.73
N PRO A 23 13.77 -9.78 -11.53
CA PRO A 23 14.86 -10.72 -11.31
C PRO A 23 14.45 -12.16 -11.69
N PRO A 24 15.35 -13.00 -12.25
CA PRO A 24 15.03 -14.37 -12.63
C PRO A 24 14.46 -15.23 -11.50
N GLU A 25 14.91 -14.98 -10.27
CA GLU A 25 14.48 -15.69 -9.07
C GLU A 25 13.12 -15.23 -8.54
N TYR A 26 12.61 -14.11 -9.04
CA TYR A 26 11.33 -13.54 -8.64
C TYR A 26 10.19 -14.49 -8.97
N ASP A 27 9.36 -14.76 -7.98
CA ASP A 27 8.21 -15.65 -8.10
C ASP A 27 7.00 -15.00 -7.42
N SER A 28 6.12 -14.40 -8.22
CA SER A 28 4.97 -13.63 -7.74
C SER A 28 3.98 -14.44 -6.91
N LYS A 29 4.03 -15.77 -6.98
CA LYS A 29 3.18 -16.64 -6.15
C LYS A 29 3.74 -16.85 -4.74
N LYS A 30 5.00 -16.48 -4.50
CA LYS A 30 5.72 -16.73 -3.25
C LYS A 30 6.13 -15.47 -2.50
N ILE A 31 6.08 -14.31 -3.16
CA ILE A 31 6.30 -13.01 -2.53
C ILE A 31 4.97 -12.31 -2.28
N TYR A 32 4.78 -11.85 -1.05
CA TYR A 32 3.71 -10.95 -0.68
C TYR A 32 4.18 -9.52 -0.91
N VAL A 33 3.92 -8.98 -2.10
CA VAL A 33 4.29 -7.60 -2.42
C VAL A 33 3.41 -6.63 -1.63
N MET A 34 4.05 -5.74 -0.88
CA MET A 34 3.37 -4.80 0.02
C MET A 34 3.19 -3.43 -0.62
N CYS A 35 4.25 -2.89 -1.24
CA CYS A 35 4.16 -1.64 -1.98
C CYS A 35 5.25 -1.54 -3.06
N TYR A 36 5.07 -0.56 -3.93
CA TYR A 36 6.03 -0.18 -4.96
C TYR A 36 6.44 1.28 -4.73
N GLY A 37 7.68 1.59 -5.03
CA GLY A 37 8.22 2.94 -4.96
C GLY A 37 9.26 3.17 -6.05
N GLU A 38 9.81 4.37 -6.06
CA GLU A 38 10.97 4.71 -6.86
C GLU A 38 12.16 4.96 -5.92
N ASP A 39 13.35 4.51 -6.30
CA ASP A 39 14.57 4.87 -5.57
C ASP A 39 15.12 6.23 -6.03
N SER A 40 16.17 6.69 -5.36
CA SER A 40 16.83 7.97 -5.67
C SER A 40 17.43 8.03 -7.07
N SER A 41 17.55 6.89 -7.78
CA SER A 41 18.00 6.82 -9.17
C SER A 41 16.84 6.81 -10.18
N GLY A 42 15.59 6.87 -9.71
CA GLY A 42 14.39 6.74 -10.54
C GLY A 42 14.07 5.30 -10.95
N SER A 43 14.72 4.30 -10.33
CA SER A 43 14.43 2.89 -10.57
C SER A 43 13.20 2.45 -9.80
N THR A 44 12.36 1.61 -10.40
CA THR A 44 11.20 1.03 -9.69
C THR A 44 11.68 -0.04 -8.70
N LEU A 45 11.29 0.10 -7.45
CA LEU A 45 11.47 -0.89 -6.41
C LEU A 45 10.12 -1.44 -5.98
N CYS A 46 10.12 -2.66 -5.46
CA CYS A 46 9.04 -3.12 -4.59
C CYS A 46 9.63 -3.66 -3.29
N ILE A 47 8.84 -3.55 -2.22
CA ILE A 47 9.11 -4.29 -0.99
C ILE A 47 8.03 -5.36 -0.81
N GLY A 48 8.45 -6.52 -0.34
CA GLY A 48 7.55 -7.62 -0.05
C GLY A 48 8.12 -8.59 0.95
N MET A 49 7.28 -9.52 1.38
CA MET A 49 7.65 -10.54 2.37
C MET A 49 7.65 -11.92 1.73
N VAL A 50 8.57 -12.78 2.16
CA VAL A 50 8.60 -14.20 1.77
C VAL A 50 8.72 -15.08 3.00
N ASP A 51 8.21 -16.31 2.89
CA ASP A 51 8.52 -17.34 3.87
C ASP A 51 10.02 -17.65 3.89
N ASP A 52 10.56 -17.94 5.08
CA ASP A 52 11.99 -18.23 5.28
C ASP A 52 12.47 -19.43 4.44
N ARG A 53 11.55 -20.36 4.12
CA ARG A 53 11.81 -21.51 3.24
C ARG A 53 12.16 -21.09 1.81
N ASN A 54 11.61 -19.97 1.35
CA ASN A 54 11.84 -19.43 0.00
C ASN A 54 12.97 -18.40 -0.02
N LYS A 55 13.35 -17.81 1.13
CA LYS A 55 14.40 -16.78 1.27
C LYS A 55 15.66 -17.08 0.44
N LYS A 56 16.25 -18.27 0.61
CA LYS A 56 17.50 -18.66 -0.10
C LYS A 56 17.37 -18.67 -1.62
N LYS A 57 16.17 -18.89 -2.18
CA LYS A 57 15.93 -18.83 -3.63
C LYS A 57 16.01 -17.38 -4.11
N PHE A 58 15.30 -16.48 -3.43
CA PHE A 58 15.19 -15.08 -3.81
C PHE A 58 16.54 -14.35 -3.68
N LEU A 59 17.29 -14.60 -2.61
CA LEU A 59 18.58 -13.95 -2.35
C LEU A 59 19.75 -14.41 -3.25
N ARG A 60 19.52 -15.29 -4.24
CA ARG A 60 20.55 -15.57 -5.26
C ARG A 60 20.72 -14.40 -6.24
N SER A 61 19.72 -13.54 -6.35
CA SER A 61 19.76 -12.40 -7.24
C SER A 61 20.44 -11.21 -6.58
N SER A 62 21.39 -10.57 -7.25
CA SER A 62 21.96 -9.28 -6.80
C SER A 62 20.97 -8.12 -6.80
N ARG A 63 19.77 -8.32 -7.38
CA ARG A 63 18.68 -7.36 -7.46
C ARG A 63 17.66 -7.51 -6.32
N ILE A 64 17.88 -8.46 -5.42
CA ILE A 64 17.02 -8.73 -4.28
C ILE A 64 17.90 -8.70 -3.04
N GLU A 65 17.59 -7.80 -2.13
CA GLU A 65 18.24 -7.72 -0.82
C GLU A 65 17.23 -8.05 0.28
N GLU A 66 17.72 -8.65 1.34
CA GLU A 66 17.00 -8.71 2.60
C GLU A 66 17.23 -7.40 3.35
N ILE A 67 16.14 -6.82 3.86
CA ILE A 67 16.18 -5.63 4.69
C ILE A 67 15.64 -5.94 6.07
N THR A 68 15.98 -5.09 7.03
CA THR A 68 15.41 -5.18 8.38
C THR A 68 13.92 -4.85 8.37
N ARG A 69 13.20 -5.26 9.44
CA ARG A 69 11.79 -4.91 9.60
C ARG A 69 11.59 -3.40 9.70
N ASP A 70 12.50 -2.71 10.37
CA ASP A 70 12.43 -1.26 10.56
C ASP A 70 12.59 -0.53 9.22
N GLU A 71 13.61 -0.90 8.42
CA GLU A 71 13.76 -0.38 7.05
C GLU A 71 12.55 -0.70 6.17
N PHE A 72 11.94 -1.88 6.33
CA PHE A 72 10.74 -2.28 5.59
C PHE A 72 9.54 -1.38 5.93
N ILE A 73 9.38 -1.02 7.21
CA ILE A 73 8.35 -0.09 7.67
C ILE A 73 8.63 1.32 7.15
N ASP A 74 9.85 1.81 7.26
CA ASP A 74 10.22 3.15 6.80
C ASP A 74 9.97 3.34 5.30
N LEU A 75 10.45 2.40 4.48
CA LEU A 75 10.19 2.39 3.03
C LEU A 75 8.71 2.22 2.72
N GLY A 76 8.05 1.34 3.46
CA GLY A 76 6.63 1.07 3.32
C GLY A 76 5.77 2.30 3.57
N THR A 77 6.00 2.99 4.67
CA THR A 77 5.32 4.23 5.06
C THR A 77 5.62 5.37 4.09
N LEU A 78 6.87 5.47 3.61
CA LEU A 78 7.25 6.47 2.62
C LEU A 78 6.52 6.27 1.27
N TRP A 79 6.40 5.02 0.81
CA TRP A 79 5.84 4.70 -0.51
C TRP A 79 4.34 4.40 -0.51
N HIS A 80 3.76 4.07 0.64
CA HIS A 80 2.34 3.78 0.79
C HIS A 80 1.57 5.06 1.11
N THR A 81 1.00 5.68 0.07
CA THR A 81 0.18 6.88 0.25
C THR A 81 -1.15 6.53 0.92
N ARG A 82 -1.45 7.13 2.08
CA ARG A 82 -2.81 7.11 2.63
C ARG A 82 -3.74 7.89 1.72
N ARG A 83 -4.80 7.26 1.25
CA ARG A 83 -5.81 7.89 0.38
C ARG A 83 -7.11 8.00 1.14
N LYS A 84 -7.69 9.20 1.14
CA LYS A 84 -9.09 9.40 1.50
C LYS A 84 -9.94 9.14 0.26
N LYS A 85 -10.98 8.33 0.40
CA LYS A 85 -11.93 8.01 -0.66
C LYS A 85 -13.33 8.30 -0.14
N ILE A 86 -14.13 8.97 -0.95
CA ILE A 86 -15.57 9.08 -0.70
C ILE A 86 -16.19 7.72 -1.03
N THR A 87 -16.76 7.06 -0.03
CA THR A 87 -17.45 5.76 -0.17
C THR A 87 -18.93 5.94 -0.50
N ASN A 88 -19.55 7.01 -0.01
CA ASN A 88 -20.93 7.36 -0.32
C ASN A 88 -21.02 8.86 -0.67
N ILE A 89 -21.13 9.13 -1.97
CA ILE A 89 -21.09 10.50 -2.48
C ILE A 89 -22.36 11.28 -2.14
N ASP A 90 -23.53 10.61 -2.11
CA ASP A 90 -24.81 11.24 -1.83
C ASP A 90 -24.89 11.73 -0.39
N ILE A 91 -24.39 10.93 0.56
CA ILE A 91 -24.28 11.33 1.97
C ILE A 91 -23.38 12.56 2.12
N VAL A 92 -22.19 12.52 1.50
CA VAL A 92 -21.25 13.66 1.56
C VAL A 92 -21.85 14.91 0.93
N PHE A 93 -22.52 14.81 -0.22
CA PHE A 93 -23.20 15.96 -0.84
C PHE A 93 -24.32 16.52 0.03
N ASN A 94 -25.13 15.67 0.65
CA ASN A 94 -26.19 16.11 1.55
C ASN A 94 -25.63 16.84 2.78
N ILE A 95 -24.50 16.39 3.31
CA ILE A 95 -23.80 17.07 4.42
C ILE A 95 -23.25 18.43 3.97
N ILE A 96 -22.62 18.50 2.80
CA ILE A 96 -22.13 19.77 2.24
C ILE A 96 -23.28 20.76 2.04
N LYS A 97 -24.43 20.28 1.55
CA LYS A 97 -25.64 21.10 1.40
C LYS A 97 -26.13 21.63 2.75
N LYS A 98 -26.24 20.77 3.78
CA LYS A 98 -26.61 21.20 5.14
C LYS A 98 -25.69 22.31 5.66
N ILE A 99 -24.36 22.18 5.46
CA ILE A 99 -23.39 23.21 5.86
C ILE A 99 -23.65 24.52 5.11
N THR A 100 -23.86 24.44 3.81
CA THR A 100 -24.10 25.62 2.94
C THR A 100 -25.40 26.33 3.31
N ASP A 101 -26.43 25.56 3.68
CA ASP A 101 -27.75 26.05 4.10
C ASP A 101 -27.76 26.53 5.57
N GLY A 102 -26.63 26.48 6.29
CA GLY A 102 -26.53 26.88 7.70
C GLY A 102 -27.21 25.92 8.68
N VAL A 103 -27.51 24.69 8.24
CA VAL A 103 -28.16 23.65 9.04
C VAL A 103 -27.12 22.99 9.96
N LYS A 104 -27.46 22.85 11.23
CA LYS A 104 -26.61 22.15 12.20
C LYS A 104 -26.52 20.66 11.86
N LEU A 105 -25.30 20.14 11.78
CA LEU A 105 -25.03 18.72 11.54
C LEU A 105 -25.43 17.85 12.75
N ALA A 106 -26.01 16.69 12.45
CA ALA A 106 -26.31 15.65 13.42
C ALA A 106 -25.08 14.76 13.67
N GLU A 107 -25.13 13.92 14.71
CA GLU A 107 -24.05 12.99 15.04
C GLU A 107 -23.69 12.06 13.88
N ASP A 108 -24.69 11.53 13.17
CA ASP A 108 -24.47 10.68 11.99
C ASP A 108 -23.81 11.41 10.82
N ASP A 109 -24.03 12.73 10.68
CA ASP A 109 -23.32 13.54 9.67
C ASP A 109 -21.83 13.64 10.02
N TYR A 110 -21.48 13.77 11.31
CA TYR A 110 -20.09 13.76 11.75
C TYR A 110 -19.45 12.38 11.59
N ARG A 111 -20.20 11.30 11.88
CA ARG A 111 -19.72 9.92 11.68
C ARG A 111 -19.43 9.63 10.22
N ALA A 112 -20.30 10.05 9.29
CA ALA A 112 -20.07 9.92 7.86
C ALA A 112 -18.85 10.69 7.33
N LEU A 113 -18.44 11.77 8.01
CA LEU A 113 -17.23 12.53 7.70
C LEU A 113 -15.97 12.00 8.39
N ASP A 114 -16.12 11.20 9.44
CA ASP A 114 -15.00 10.62 10.17
C ASP A 114 -14.53 9.33 9.48
N PRO A 115 -13.28 9.31 8.95
CA PRO A 115 -12.76 8.15 8.22
C PRO A 115 -12.66 6.86 9.04
N LYS A 116 -12.85 6.90 10.37
CA LYS A 116 -12.89 5.73 11.24
C LYS A 116 -14.18 4.92 11.09
N TYR A 117 -15.27 5.52 10.62
CA TYR A 117 -16.54 4.80 10.39
C TYR A 117 -16.57 4.33 8.94
N GLU A 118 -15.96 3.16 8.71
CA GLU A 118 -15.91 2.55 7.39
C GLU A 118 -17.32 2.45 6.77
N ASN A 119 -17.43 2.89 5.51
CA ASN A 119 -18.63 2.83 4.67
C ASN A 119 -19.73 3.87 4.93
N GLU A 120 -19.55 4.85 5.83
CA GLU A 120 -20.59 5.84 6.11
C GLU A 120 -20.52 7.12 5.24
N GLY A 121 -19.37 7.46 4.66
CA GLY A 121 -19.28 8.58 3.72
C GLY A 121 -17.87 8.81 3.18
N ILE A 122 -16.89 8.94 4.09
CA ILE A 122 -15.47 9.02 3.78
C ILE A 122 -14.76 7.82 4.41
N ASN A 123 -13.87 7.18 3.66
CA ASN A 123 -12.96 6.15 4.16
C ASN A 123 -11.51 6.59 3.95
N ILE A 124 -10.60 6.20 4.83
CA ILE A 124 -9.16 6.36 4.68
C ILE A 124 -8.52 4.98 4.51
N SER A 125 -7.69 4.81 3.49
CA SER A 125 -6.91 3.57 3.38
C SER A 125 -6.04 3.36 4.63
N GLU A 126 -5.92 2.11 5.05
CA GLU A 126 -5.00 1.66 6.11
C GLU A 126 -3.59 2.24 5.92
N THR A 127 -2.91 2.49 7.04
CA THR A 127 -1.47 2.76 7.11
C THR A 127 -0.68 1.55 6.64
N PHE A 128 0.61 1.74 6.35
CA PHE A 128 1.47 0.63 6.00
C PHE A 128 1.60 -0.38 7.16
N GLU A 129 1.69 0.11 8.40
CA GLU A 129 1.82 -0.74 9.58
C GLU A 129 0.56 -1.56 9.85
N GLU A 130 -0.64 -0.98 9.70
CA GLU A 130 -1.91 -1.71 9.79
C GLU A 130 -1.97 -2.83 8.74
N LYS A 131 -1.60 -2.52 7.49
CA LYS A 131 -1.51 -3.49 6.39
C LYS A 131 -0.53 -4.61 6.70
N LEU A 132 0.63 -4.27 7.25
CA LEU A 132 1.66 -5.22 7.63
C LEU A 132 1.18 -6.13 8.76
N ALA A 133 0.60 -5.57 9.81
CA ALA A 133 0.08 -6.31 10.95
C ALA A 133 -1.01 -7.31 10.53
N TYR A 134 -1.94 -6.89 9.66
CA TYR A 134 -2.96 -7.78 9.11
C TYR A 134 -2.33 -8.99 8.38
N ARG A 135 -1.24 -8.76 7.63
CA ARG A 135 -0.53 -9.82 6.89
C ARG A 135 0.28 -10.74 7.80
N GLU A 136 0.99 -10.19 8.78
CA GLU A 136 1.74 -10.95 9.79
C GLU A 136 0.82 -11.86 10.61
N CYS A 137 -0.40 -11.40 10.91
CA CYS A 137 -1.41 -12.17 11.66
C CYS A 137 -2.27 -13.11 10.80
N GLY A 138 -1.97 -13.26 9.50
CA GLY A 138 -2.74 -14.14 8.61
C GLY A 138 -4.20 -13.72 8.40
N GLY A 139 -4.49 -12.43 8.51
CA GLY A 139 -5.82 -11.85 8.31
C GLY A 139 -6.81 -12.06 9.47
N LYS A 140 -6.32 -12.33 10.68
CA LYS A 140 -7.16 -12.58 11.87
C LYS A 140 -7.29 -11.39 12.84
N CYS A 141 -6.69 -10.25 12.53
CA CYS A 141 -6.82 -9.05 13.34
C CYS A 141 -7.83 -8.11 12.69
N THR A 142 -9.02 -8.07 13.26
CA THR A 142 -10.04 -7.03 13.11
C THR A 142 -10.56 -6.70 14.49
#